data_AF-A0A521Z6Z1-F1
#
_entry.id   AF-A0A521Z6Z1-F1
#
_cell.length_a   1.000
_cell.length_b   1.000
_cell.length_c   1.000
_cell.angle_alpha   90.00
_cell.angle_beta   90.00
_cell.angle_gamma   90.00
#
_symmetry.space_group_name_H-M   'P 1'
#
loop_
_entity.id
_entity.type
_entity.pdbx_description
1 polymer ?
#
loop_
_entity_poly.entity_id
_entity_poly.type
_entity_poly.pdbx_seq_one_letter_code
_entity_poly.pdbx_strand_id
1 'polypeptide(L)'
;MELFNQILFGGLAMAAGVAMVKYSFWLTNQTGSIGTVERYMGAGSTYTFYKILGIIVIIGGLFYMTGMLTPIMEWLFAPLAPIFAPFRGQNGS
;
A
#
# COMPACT_ATOMS: atom_id res chain seq x y z
N MET A 1 -1.77 3.98 25.03
CA MET A 1 -2.88 3.47 24.19
C MET A 1 -2.51 3.32 22.71
N GLU A 2 -1.41 3.92 22.20
CA GLU A 2 -1.02 3.80 20.78
C GLU A 2 -0.53 2.41 20.35
N LEU A 3 0.28 1.72 21.17
CA LEU A 3 0.87 0.43 20.81
C LEU A 3 -0.17 -0.66 20.54
N PHE A 4 -1.20 -0.75 21.37
CA PHE A 4 -2.28 -1.72 21.19
C PHE A 4 -3.05 -1.47 19.88
N ASN A 5 -3.27 -0.20 19.55
CA ASN A 5 -3.94 0.20 18.32
C ASN A 5 -3.11 -0.13 17.08
N GLN A 6 -1.80 0.14 17.13
CA GLN A 6 -0.86 -0.15 16.05
C GLN A 6 -0.78 -1.66 15.76
N ILE A 7 -0.72 -2.48 16.81
CA ILE A 7 -0.68 -3.93 16.68
C ILE A 7 -1.99 -4.48 16.12
N LEU A 8 -3.15 -3.99 16.61
CA LEU A 8 -4.45 -4.42 16.10
C LEU A 8 -4.65 -4.07 14.63
N PHE A 9 -4.46 -2.80 14.27
CA PHE A 9 -4.67 -2.35 12.89
C PHE A 9 -3.60 -2.89 11.94
N GLY A 10 -2.34 -2.98 12.38
CA GLY A 10 -1.26 -3.60 11.60
C GLY A 10 -1.51 -5.09 11.37
N GLY A 11 -1.93 -5.82 12.41
CA GLY A 11 -2.32 -7.23 12.32
C GLY A 11 -3.53 -7.46 11.41
N LEU A 12 -4.55 -6.61 11.49
CA LEU A 12 -5.72 -6.66 10.60
C LEU A 12 -5.32 -6.38 9.15
N ALA A 13 -4.46 -5.39 8.90
CA ALA A 13 -3.95 -5.08 7.57
C ALA A 13 -3.15 -6.26 6.99
N MET A 14 -2.31 -6.91 7.80
CA MET A 14 -1.62 -8.13 7.40
C MET A 14 -2.59 -9.26 7.06
N ALA A 15 -3.58 -9.52 7.92
CA ALA A 15 -4.58 -10.55 7.68
C ALA A 15 -5.39 -10.27 6.39
N ALA A 16 -5.77 -9.02 6.16
CA ALA A 16 -6.44 -8.58 4.94
C ALA A 16 -5.55 -8.75 3.70
N GLY A 17 -4.27 -8.39 3.79
CA GLY A 17 -3.30 -8.58 2.71
C GLY A 17 -3.08 -10.06 2.37
N VAL A 18 -2.97 -10.93 3.38
CA VAL A 18 -2.89 -12.39 3.19
C VAL A 18 -4.16 -12.92 2.53
N ALA A 19 -5.34 -12.47 2.98
CA ALA A 19 -6.60 -12.82 2.34
C ALA A 19 -6.65 -12.37 0.88
N MET A 20 -6.17 -11.17 0.57
CA MET A 20 -6.10 -10.64 -0.80
C MET A 20 -5.18 -11.47 -1.71
N VAL A 21 -4.03 -11.93 -1.19
CA VAL A 21 -3.13 -12.86 -1.92
C VAL A 21 -3.75 -14.24 -2.09
N LYS A 22 -4.46 -14.74 -1.07
CA LYS A 22 -5.11 -16.06 -1.12
C LYS A 22 -6.30 -16.08 -2.07
N TYR A 23 -7.11 -15.02 -2.05
CA TYR A 23 -8.32 -14.87 -2.86
C TYR A 23 -8.10 -14.05 -4.14
N SER A 24 -6.85 -13.85 -4.58
CA SER A 24 -6.55 -13.06 -5.78
C SER A 24 -7.24 -13.61 -7.02
N PHE A 25 -7.37 -14.94 -7.13
CA PHE A 25 -8.07 -15.59 -8.23
C PHE A 25 -9.58 -15.28 -8.24
N TRP A 26 -10.19 -15.28 -7.06
CA TRP A 26 -11.59 -14.91 -6.90
C TRP A 26 -11.81 -13.43 -7.22
N LEU A 27 -10.93 -12.54 -6.75
CA LEU A 27 -10.93 -11.12 -7.09
C LEU A 27 -10.82 -10.90 -8.60
N THR A 28 -9.86 -11.53 -9.28
CA THR A 28 -9.76 -11.40 -10.74
C THR A 28 -10.98 -11.90 -11.49
N ASN A 29 -11.62 -12.96 -11.00
CA ASN A 29 -12.79 -13.54 -11.65
C ASN A 29 -14.04 -12.67 -11.46
N GLN A 30 -14.13 -11.93 -10.35
CA GLN A 30 -15.24 -11.00 -10.10
C GLN A 30 -15.04 -9.66 -10.80
N THR A 31 -13.83 -9.10 -10.78
CA THR A 31 -13.57 -7.78 -11.37
C THR A 31 -13.34 -7.84 -12.88
N GLY A 32 -13.09 -9.03 -13.43
CA GLY A 32 -12.67 -9.20 -14.82
C GLY A 32 -11.28 -8.63 -15.07
N SER A 33 -10.88 -8.61 -16.34
CA SER A 33 -9.59 -8.07 -16.74
C SER A 33 -9.61 -6.54 -16.61
N ILE A 34 -8.65 -5.98 -15.86
CA ILE A 34 -8.52 -4.53 -15.78
C ILE A 34 -7.75 -4.10 -17.02
N GLY A 35 -8.45 -3.59 -18.04
CA GLY A 35 -7.85 -3.20 -19.32
C GLY A 35 -6.65 -2.24 -19.19
N THR A 36 -6.64 -1.38 -18.17
CA THR A 36 -5.48 -0.52 -17.85
C THR A 36 -4.27 -1.33 -17.43
N VAL A 37 -4.44 -2.30 -16.52
CA VAL A 37 -3.34 -3.14 -16.03
C VAL A 37 -2.84 -4.04 -17.15
N GLU A 38 -3.73 -4.66 -17.91
CA GLU A 38 -3.34 -5.53 -19.01
C GLU A 38 -2.63 -4.79 -20.15
N ARG A 39 -2.95 -3.50 -20.36
CA ARG A 39 -2.27 -2.67 -21.36
C ARG A 39 -0.83 -2.35 -20.97
N TYR A 40 -0.51 -2.21 -19.68
CA TYR A 40 0.84 -1.91 -19.21
C TYR A 40 1.66 -3.14 -18.83
N MET A 41 1.01 -4.21 -18.37
CA MET A 41 1.67 -5.42 -17.84
C MET A 41 1.41 -6.69 -18.68
N GLY A 42 0.59 -6.62 -19.73
CA GLY A 42 0.26 -7.74 -20.61
C GLY A 42 -1.02 -8.48 -20.23
N ALA A 43 -1.54 -9.30 -21.14
CA ALA A 43 -2.77 -10.07 -20.93
C ALA A 43 -2.65 -11.02 -19.73
N GLY A 44 -3.66 -11.08 -18.86
CA GLY A 44 -3.68 -11.92 -17.65
C GLY A 44 -2.90 -11.34 -16.46
N SER A 45 -2.24 -10.18 -16.61
CA SER A 45 -1.47 -9.53 -15.54
C SER A 45 -2.34 -9.02 -14.38
N THR A 46 -3.65 -8.89 -14.57
CA THR A 46 -4.60 -8.50 -13.52
C THR A 46 -4.48 -9.40 -12.28
N TYR A 47 -4.24 -10.70 -12.46
CA TYR A 47 -4.02 -11.63 -11.34
C TYR A 47 -2.75 -11.34 -10.55
N THR A 48 -1.67 -11.14 -11.27
CA THR A 48 -0.37 -10.79 -10.69
C THR A 48 -0.44 -9.44 -9.98
N PHE A 49 -1.20 -8.49 -10.53
CA PHE A 49 -1.41 -7.18 -9.92
C PHE A 49 -2.10 -7.27 -8.55
N TYR A 50 -3.18 -8.04 -8.42
CA TYR A 50 -3.83 -8.24 -7.12
C TYR A 50 -2.92 -8.92 -6.10
N LYS A 51 -2.07 -9.85 -6.54
CA LYS A 51 -1.07 -10.47 -5.67
C LYS A 51 -0.01 -9.47 -5.20
N ILE A 52 0.51 -8.65 -6.11
CA ILE A 52 1.50 -7.62 -5.78
C ILE A 52 0.90 -6.61 -4.80
N LEU A 53 -0.33 -6.15 -5.04
CA LEU A 53 -1.05 -5.28 -4.11
C LEU A 53 -1.21 -5.93 -2.73
N GLY A 54 -1.63 -7.19 -2.68
CA GLY A 54 -1.75 -7.92 -1.43
C GLY A 54 -0.43 -8.01 -0.67
N ILE A 55 0.68 -8.28 -1.36
CA ILE A 55 2.03 -8.28 -0.77
C ILE A 55 2.41 -6.90 -0.22
N ILE A 56 2.12 -5.83 -0.96
CA ILE A 56 2.37 -4.45 -0.51
C ILE A 56 1.57 -4.15 0.77
N VAL A 57 0.30 -4.57 0.84
CA VAL A 57 -0.55 -4.39 2.02
C VAL A 57 -0.01 -5.17 3.22
N ILE A 58 0.50 -6.39 3.02
CA ILE A 58 1.14 -7.18 4.09
C ILE A 58 2.37 -6.44 4.62
N ILE A 59 3.25 -5.98 3.73
CA ILE A 59 4.47 -5.25 4.10
C ILE A 59 4.12 -3.93 4.81
N GLY A 60 3.13 -3.20 4.29
CA GLY A 60 2.64 -1.95 4.91
C GLY A 60 2.04 -2.18 6.29
N GLY A 61 1.26 -3.25 6.48
CA GLY A 61 0.73 -3.64 7.79
C GLY A 61 1.84 -3.98 8.78
N LEU A 62 2.89 -4.67 8.32
CA LEU A 62 4.07 -4.97 9.13
C LEU A 62 4.83 -3.70 9.54
N PHE A 63 5.04 -2.76 8.61
CA PHE A 63 5.68 -1.47 8.92
C PHE A 63 4.83 -0.57 9.81
N TYR A 64 3.51 -0.63 9.70
CA TYR A 64 2.61 0.07 10.60
C TYR A 64 2.71 -0.51 12.02
N MET A 65 2.74 -1.84 12.13
CA MET A 65 2.88 -2.53 13.41
C MET A 65 4.22 -2.25 14.11
N THR A 66 5.31 -2.11 13.35
CA THR A 66 6.64 -1.79 13.89
C THR A 66 6.89 -0.30 14.08
N GLY A 67 5.94 0.57 13.71
CA GLY A 67 6.13 2.02 13.72
C GLY A 67 7.10 2.55 12.65
N MET A 68 7.54 1.68 11.72
CA MET A 68 8.48 2.03 10.65
C MET A 68 7.81 2.67 9.43
N LEU A 69 6.47 2.71 9.38
CA LEU A 69 5.74 3.30 8.27
C LEU A 69 6.13 4.77 8.03
N THR A 70 6.18 5.59 9.09
CA THR A 70 6.52 7.02 9.01
C THR A 70 7.91 7.26 8.42
N PRO A 71 9.01 6.68 8.96
CA PRO A 71 10.35 6.92 8.41
C PRO A 71 10.51 6.37 6.98
N ILE A 72 9.84 5.27 6.64
CA ILE A 72 9.88 4.72 5.27
C ILE A 72 9.15 5.64 4.29
N MET A 73 7.97 6.15 4.66
CA MET A 73 7.23 7.10 3.82
C MET A 73 7.99 8.41 3.66
N GLU A 74 8.61 8.91 4.72
CA GLU A 74 9.46 10.09 4.65
C GLU A 74 10.65 9.87 3.71
N TRP A 75 11.34 8.73 3.80
CA TRP A 75 12.41 8.37 2.87
C TRP A 75 11.90 8.24 1.42
N LEU A 76 10.74 7.60 1.22
CA LEU A 76 10.14 7.38 -0.12
C LEU A 76 9.73 8.69 -0.78
N PHE A 77 9.19 9.64 -0.02
CA PHE A 77 8.72 10.93 -0.52
C PHE A 77 9.76 12.06 -0.38
N ALA A 78 10.90 11.82 0.27
CA ALA A 78 12.02 12.75 0.36
C ALA A 78 12.40 13.41 -0.99
N PRO A 79 12.53 12.68 -2.12
CA PRO A 79 12.85 13.30 -3.41
C PRO A 79 11.74 14.21 -3.95
N LEU A 80 10.49 14.05 -3.49
CA LEU A 80 9.36 14.90 -3.87
C LEU A 80 9.19 16.09 -2.90
N ALA A 81 9.79 16.04 -1.72
CA ALA A 81 9.67 17.10 -0.72
C ALA A 81 10.07 18.51 -1.23
N PRO A 82 11.10 18.69 -2.09
CA PRO A 82 11.46 19.99 -2.65
C PRO A 82 10.37 20.60 -3.55
N ILE A 83 9.57 19.78 -4.24
CA ILE A 83 8.48 20.24 -5.12
C ILE A 83 7.35 20.88 -4.29
N PHE A 84 7.13 20.38 -3.08
CA PHE A 84 6.11 20.90 -2.17
C PHE A 84 6.62 21.98 -1.21
N ALA A 85 7.93 22.26 -1.21
CA ALA A 85 8.55 23.29 -0.36
C ALA A 85 7.96 24.71 -0.55
N PRO A 86 7.64 25.18 -1.79
CA PRO A 86 7.08 26.51 -2.00
C PRO A 86 5.67 26.70 -1.40
N PHE A 87 4.91 25.62 -1.19
CA PHE A 87 3.55 25.66 -0.64
C PHE A 87 3.51 25.60 0.89
N ARG A 88 4.65 25.33 1.55
CA ARG A 88 4.75 25.24 3.01
C ARG A 88 5.11 26.56 3.71
N GLY A 89 5.37 27.63 2.97
CA GLY A 89 5.94 28.89 3.48
C GLY A 89 5.00 30.10 3.50
N GLN A 90 3.80 30.02 4.07
CA GLN A 90 2.94 31.20 4.29
C GLN A 90 2.19 31.29 5.64
N ASN A 91 2.54 30.50 6.66
CA ASN A 91 1.99 30.68 8.02
C ASN A 91 3.12 30.63 9.06
N GLY A 92 3.70 31.78 9.39
CA GLY A 92 4.73 31.89 10.43
C GLY A 92 5.47 33.23 10.42
N SER A 93 4.75 34.31 10.72
CA SER A 93 5.29 35.59 11.21
C SER A 93 4.99 35.72 12.70
#